data_AF-A0A1T4VXA0-F1
#
_entry.id   AF-A0A1T4VXA0-F1
#
_cell.length_a   1.000
_cell.length_b   1.000
_cell.length_c   1.000
_cell.angle_alpha   90.00
_cell.angle_beta   90.00
_cell.angle_gamma   90.00
#
_symmetry.space_group_name_H-M   'P 1'
#
loop_
_entity.id
_entity.type
_entity.pdbx_description
1 polymer ?
#
loop_
_entity_poly.entity_id
_entity_poly.type
_entity_poly.pdbx_seq_one_letter_code
_entity_poly.pdbx_strand_id
1 'polypeptide(L)' 'MFYVNDEFFGQEYLTEQFELFESIAALGQPEGRRYAICSEEPAVVLALCLYLKQRGGSFYPLLR' A
#
# COMPACT_ATOMS: atom_id res chain seq x y z
N MET A 1 0.14 -3.70 -11.31
CA MET A 1 -1.26 -4.00 -11.66
C MET A 1 -1.67 -5.29 -10.97
N PHE A 2 -2.94 -5.42 -10.61
CA PHE A 2 -3.50 -6.64 -10.02
C PHE A 2 -5.02 -6.69 -10.21
N TYR A 3 -5.59 -7.87 -10.02
CA TYR A 3 -7.03 -8.12 -10.03
C TYR A 3 -7.45 -8.63 -8.65
N VAL A 4 -8.43 -7.99 -8.03
CA VAL A 4 -8.94 -8.39 -6.70
C VAL A 4 -10.42 -8.06 -6.62
N ASN A 5 -11.23 -8.97 -6.04
CA ASN A 5 -12.68 -8.82 -5.91
C ASN A 5 -13.37 -8.43 -7.22
N ASP A 6 -13.03 -9.12 -8.31
CA ASP A 6 -13.57 -8.88 -9.65
C ASP A 6 -13.26 -7.51 -10.28
N GLU A 7 -12.36 -6.73 -9.65
CA GLU A 7 -11.92 -5.42 -10.13
C GLU A 7 -10.44 -5.42 -10.56
N PHE A 8 -10.16 -4.69 -11.63
CA PHE A 8 -8.79 -4.52 -12.16
C PHE A 8 -8.21 -3.18 -11.73
N PHE A 9 -7.03 -3.23 -11.09
CA PHE A 9 -6.30 -2.06 -10.65
C PHE A 9 -5.04 -1.87 -11.49
N GLY A 10 -5.08 -0.83 -12.31
CA GLY A 10 -4.06 -0.45 -13.27
C GLY A 10 -2.90 0.37 -12.70
N GLN A 11 -2.09 0.91 -13.60
CA GLN A 11 -0.97 1.78 -13.24
C GLN A 11 -1.45 3.12 -12.67
N GLU A 12 -2.52 3.69 -13.22
CA GLU A 12 -3.10 4.98 -12.79
C GLU A 12 -3.50 4.94 -11.31
N TYR A 13 -4.28 3.93 -10.91
CA TYR A 13 -4.64 3.70 -9.52
C TYR A 13 -3.41 3.57 -8.60
N LEU A 14 -2.38 2.82 -9.03
CA LEU A 14 -1.16 2.67 -8.23
C LEU A 14 -0.41 3.99 -8.06
N THR A 15 -0.34 4.81 -9.11
CA THR A 15 0.28 6.14 -9.05
C THR A 15 -0.47 7.02 -8.04
N GLU A 16 -1.80 7.09 -8.12
CA GLU A 16 -2.62 7.88 -7.19
C GLU A 16 -2.44 7.42 -5.73
N GLN A 17 -2.45 6.10 -5.49
CA GLN A 17 -2.21 5.56 -4.15
C GLN A 17 -0.80 5.89 -3.65
N PHE A 18 0.21 5.84 -4.52
CA PHE A 18 1.59 6.14 -4.14
C PHE A 18 1.77 7.61 -3.78
N GLU A 19 1.19 8.52 -4.56
CA GLU A 19 1.17 9.96 -4.26
C GLU A 19 0.49 10.23 -2.91
N LEU A 20 -0.64 9.57 -2.65
CA LEU A 20 -1.31 9.64 -1.36
C LEU A 20 -0.40 9.15 -0.22
N PHE A 21 0.26 8.00 -0.38
CA PHE A 21 1.15 7.47 0.65
C PHE A 21 2.38 8.36 0.89
N GLU A 22 2.95 8.98 -0.15
CA GLU A 22 4.04 9.96 0.00
C GLU A 22 3.62 11.20 0.77
N SER A 23 2.36 11.63 0.64
CA SER A 23 1.83 12.76 1.42
C SER A 23 1.72 12.47 2.93
N ILE A 24 1.73 11.20 3.33
CA ILE A 24 1.64 10.78 4.73
C ILE A 24 3.06 10.77 5.32
N ALA A 25 3.35 11.74 6.20
CA ALA A 25 4.68 11.91 6.81
C ALA A 25 5.24 10.62 7.46
N ALA A 26 4.37 9.78 8.04
CA ALA A 26 4.78 8.51 8.66
C ALA A 26 5.30 7.47 7.64
N LEU A 27 4.88 7.56 6.37
CA LEU A 27 5.23 6.62 5.29
C LEU A 27 6.40 7.10 4.42
N GLY A 28 6.81 8.36 4.51
CA GLY A 28 7.84 8.96 3.64
C GLY A 28 9.26 8.38 3.78
N GLN A 29 9.55 7.63 4.85
CA GLN A 29 10.83 6.92 5.04
C GLN A 29 10.58 5.52 5.64
N PRO A 30 10.14 4.56 4.82
CA PRO A 30 9.67 3.27 5.32
C PRO A 30 10.78 2.21 5.48
N GLU A 31 12.02 2.51 5.07
CA GLU A 31 13.13 1.55 5.11
C GLU A 31 13.38 1.02 6.53
N GLY A 32 13.40 -0.32 6.66
CA GLY A 32 13.59 -1.00 7.95
C GLY A 32 12.39 -0.91 8.91
N ARG A 33 11.28 -0.25 8.51
CA ARG A 33 10.06 -0.14 9.31
C ARG A 33 9.03 -1.19 8.93
N ARG A 34 8.19 -1.55 9.90
CA ARG A 34 7.00 -2.39 9.70
C ARG A 34 5.74 -1.64 10.13
N TYR A 35 4.79 -1.51 9.22
CA TYR A 35 3.55 -0.77 9.44
C TYR A 35 2.39 -1.73 9.71
N ALA A 36 1.64 -1.49 10.77
CA ALA A 36 0.35 -2.16 10.98
C ALA A 36 -0.71 -1.46 10.11
N ILE A 37 -1.48 -2.23 9.33
CA ILE A 37 -2.52 -1.68 8.45
C ILE A 37 -3.86 -2.27 8.89
N CYS A 38 -4.84 -1.41 9.16
CA CYS A 38 -6.21 -1.79 9.41
C CYS A 38 -7.07 -1.20 8.28
N SER A 39 -7.27 -1.97 7.21
CA SER A 39 -8.12 -1.58 6.08
C SER A 39 -8.90 -2.79 5.60
N GLU A 40 -10.18 -2.60 5.31
CA GLU A 40 -11.04 -3.62 4.72
C GLU A 40 -10.88 -3.67 3.19
N GLU A 41 -10.27 -2.64 2.59
CA GLU A 41 -10.09 -2.50 1.15
C GLU A 41 -8.84 -3.25 0.65
N PRO A 42 -8.98 -4.42 -0.01
CA PRO A 42 -7.83 -5.25 -0.36
C PRO A 42 -6.93 -4.58 -1.40
N ALA A 43 -7.51 -3.78 -2.30
CA ALA A 43 -6.77 -3.03 -3.30
C ALA A 43 -5.82 -1.99 -2.66
N VAL A 44 -6.25 -1.33 -1.58
CA VAL A 44 -5.43 -0.39 -0.83
C VAL A 44 -4.30 -1.12 -0.09
N VAL A 45 -4.60 -2.26 0.54
CA VAL A 45 -3.60 -3.09 1.23
C VAL A 45 -2.53 -3.57 0.24
N LEU A 46 -2.93 -4.01 -0.96
CA LEU A 46 -2.01 -4.43 -2.02
C LEU A 46 -1.20 -3.24 -2.56
N ALA A 47 -1.81 -2.07 -2.76
CA ALA A 47 -1.07 -0.88 -3.17
C ALA A 47 0.00 -0.50 -2.13
N LEU A 48 -0.34 -0.52 -0.84
CA LEU A 48 0.61 -0.20 0.23
C LEU A 48 1.70 -1.27 0.37
N CYS A 49 1.37 -2.55 0.16
CA CYS A 49 2.35 -3.63 0.04
C CYS A 49 3.41 -3.32 -1.03
N LEU A 50 2.96 -2.96 -2.23
CA LEU A 50 3.86 -2.64 -3.34
C LEU A 50 4.69 -1.38 -3.06
N TYR A 51 4.06 -0.34 -2.50
CA TYR A 51 4.71 0.90 -2.10
C TYR A 51 5.87 0.67 -1.12
N LEU A 52 5.62 -0.11 -0.07
CA LEU A 52 6.59 -0.41 0.98
C LEU A 52 7.71 -1.31 0.46
N LYS A 53 7.36 -2.34 -0.34
CA LYS A 53 8.34 -3.26 -0.94
C LYS A 53 9.38 -2.52 -1.78
N GLN A 54 8.96 -1.51 -2.55
CA GLN A 54 9.86 -0.71 -3.38
C GLN A 54 10.81 0.20 -2.57
N ARG A 55 10.45 0.50 -1.32
CA ARG A 55 11.19 1.44 -0.45
C ARG A 55 11.80 0.76 0.79
N GLY A 56 11.96 -0.56 0.77
CA GLY A 56 12.60 -1.32 1.85
C GLY A 56 11.78 -1.42 3.15
N GLY A 57 10.49 -1.10 3.10
CA GLY A 57 9.57 -1.26 4.21
C GLY A 57 8.80 -2.58 4.17
N SER A 58 8.06 -2.86 5.25
CA SER A 58 7.14 -4.00 5.32
C SER A 58 5.83 -3.60 6.00
N PHE A 59 4.81 -4.44 5.90
CA PHE A 59 3.56 -4.25 6.62
C PHE A 59 3.09 -5.54 7.30
N TYR A 60 2.15 -5.37 8.24
CA TYR A 60 1.39 -6.44 8.85
C TYR A 60 -0.10 -6.07 8.82
N PRO A 61 -0.97 -6.85 8.17
CA PRO A 61 -2.40 -6.56 8.15
C PRO A 61 -3.03 -6.90 9.50
N LEU A 62 -3.82 -5.97 10.02
CA LEU A 62 -4.73 -6.18 11.15
C LEU A 62 -6.09 -6.55 10.56
N LEU A 63 -6.24 -7.84 10.25
CA LEU A 63 -7.51 -8.39 9.75
C LEU A 63 -8.46 -8.53 10.95
N ARG A 64 -9.68 -7.99 10.81
CA ARG A 64 -10.79 -8.27 11.71
C ARG A 64 -11.70 -9.32 11.11
#